data_AF-A0A1S9PE96-F1
#
_entry.id   AF-A0A1S9PE96-F1
#
_cell.length_a   1.000
_cell.length_b   1.000
_cell.length_c   1.000
_cell.angle_alpha   90.00
_cell.angle_beta   90.00
_cell.angle_gamma   90.00
#
_symmetry.space_group_name_H-M   'P 1'
#
loop_
_entity.id
_entity.type
_entity.pdbx_description
1 polymer ?
#
loop_
_entity_poly.entity_id
_entity_poly.type
_entity_poly.pdbx_seq_one_letter_code
_entity_poly.pdbx_strand_id
1 'polypeptide(L)'
;MDEAADKLETIKTREDFVEFTQLLLKNLGEHPEDWENVTLKDYLGAIAAWTEDMDGYYRNMQLPMPANVDWKVFANILMAASIYE
;
A
#
# COMPACT_ATOMS: atom_id res chain seq x y z
N MET A 1 -6.66 -7.58 9.45
CA MET A 1 -6.71 -6.63 8.32
C MET A 1 -7.61 -5.44 8.61
N ASP A 2 -8.70 -5.61 9.37
CA ASP A 2 -9.71 -4.58 9.69
C ASP A 2 -9.14 -3.23 10.15
N GLU A 3 -8.20 -3.20 11.11
CA GLU A 3 -7.58 -1.96 11.59
C GLU A 3 -6.87 -1.16 10.46
N ALA A 4 -6.19 -1.86 9.55
CA ALA A 4 -5.54 -1.22 8.41
C ALA A 4 -6.59 -0.70 7.40
N ALA A 5 -7.67 -1.44 7.17
CA ALA A 5 -8.77 -1.00 6.31
C ALA A 5 -9.46 0.25 6.87
N ASP A 6 -9.73 0.31 8.18
CA ASP A 6 -10.29 1.49 8.83
C ASP A 6 -9.34 2.69 8.73
N LYS A 7 -8.03 2.45 8.90
CA LYS A 7 -7.02 3.50 8.75
C LYS A 7 -6.97 4.04 7.32
N LEU A 8 -7.05 3.17 6.31
CA LEU A 8 -7.01 3.54 4.89
C LEU A 8 -8.05 4.63 4.54
N GLU A 9 -9.26 4.53 5.08
CA GLU A 9 -10.37 5.48 4.85
C GLU A 9 -10.11 6.87 5.44
N THR A 10 -9.15 7.00 6.36
CA THR A 10 -8.92 8.23 7.12
C THR A 10 -7.54 8.86 6.92
N ILE A 11 -6.67 8.26 6.10
CA ILE A 11 -5.31 8.76 5.80
C ILE A 11 -5.36 10.18 5.22
N LYS A 12 -4.59 11.10 5.81
CA LYS A 12 -4.40 12.47 5.30
C LYS A 12 -2.97 13.00 5.42
N THR A 13 -2.18 12.40 6.29
CA THR A 13 -0.86 12.89 6.67
C THR A 13 0.21 11.82 6.46
N ARG A 14 1.48 12.24 6.53
CA ARG A 14 2.62 11.32 6.52
C ARG A 14 2.58 10.39 7.73
N GLU A 15 2.20 10.91 8.89
CA GLU A 15 2.06 10.15 10.13
C GLU A 15 0.98 9.06 9.98
N ASP A 16 -0.13 9.37 9.30
CA ASP A 16 -1.17 8.38 9.00
C ASP A 16 -0.66 7.27 8.08
N PHE A 17 0.17 7.61 7.08
CA PHE A 17 0.79 6.63 6.20
C PHE A 17 1.76 5.72 6.96
N VAL A 18 2.58 6.28 7.86
CA VAL A 18 3.48 5.50 8.72
C VAL A 18 2.68 4.54 9.59
N GLU A 19 1.63 5.02 10.26
CA GLU A 19 0.75 4.17 11.07
C GLU A 19 0.12 3.05 10.23
N PHE A 20 -0.40 3.37 9.05
CA PHE A 20 -0.96 2.37 8.14
C PHE A 20 0.06 1.29 7.75
N THR A 21 1.30 1.66 7.41
CA THR A 21 2.36 0.68 7.08
C THR A 21 2.73 -0.20 8.29
N GLN A 22 2.71 0.35 9.50
CA GLN A 22 2.95 -0.41 10.74
C GLN A 22 1.80 -1.38 11.03
N LEU A 23 0.54 -1.00 10.76
CA LEU A 23 -0.62 -1.89 10.89
C LEU A 23 -0.55 -3.06 9.91
N LEU A 24 -0.13 -2.81 8.67
CA LEU A 24 0.11 -3.88 7.68
C LEU A 24 1.21 -4.84 8.15
N LEU A 25 2.35 -4.30 8.61
CA LEU A 25 3.46 -5.11 9.11
C LEU A 25 3.06 -5.96 10.33
N LYS A 26 2.35 -5.36 11.29
CA LYS A 26 1.81 -6.06 12.46
C LYS A 26 0.87 -7.18 12.02
N ASN A 27 -0.08 -6.88 11.14
CA ASN A 27 -1.04 -7.87 10.68
C ASN A 27 -0.40 -9.03 9.91
N LEU A 28 0.59 -8.77 9.05
CA LEU A 28 1.37 -9.82 8.38
C LEU A 28 2.12 -10.70 9.38
N GLY A 29 2.64 -10.12 10.46
CA GLY A 29 3.34 -10.86 11.51
C GLY A 29 2.42 -11.73 12.38
N GLU A 30 1.20 -11.25 12.65
CA GLU A 30 0.20 -11.94 13.48
C GLU A 30 -0.61 -12.98 12.69
N HIS A 31 -0.85 -12.72 11.40
CA HIS A 31 -1.75 -13.49 10.53
C HIS A 31 -1.17 -13.70 9.12
N PRO A 32 0.04 -14.28 8.98
CA PRO A 32 0.67 -14.46 7.66
C PRO A 32 -0.14 -15.38 6.72
N GLU A 33 -0.96 -16.29 7.27
CA GLU A 33 -1.84 -17.18 6.51
C GLU A 33 -2.95 -16.47 5.74
N ASP A 34 -3.32 -15.26 6.17
CA ASP A 34 -4.34 -14.44 5.52
C ASP A 34 -3.80 -13.63 4.33
N TRP A 35 -2.48 -13.67 4.11
CA TRP A 35 -1.80 -12.91 3.08
C TRP A 35 -1.43 -13.80 1.88
N GLU A 36 -1.78 -13.36 0.68
CA GLU A 36 -1.38 -14.05 -0.55
C GLU A 36 0.11 -13.79 -0.89
N ASN A 37 0.58 -12.57 -0.65
CA ASN A 37 1.91 -12.10 -1.04
C ASN A 37 2.82 -11.90 0.17
N VAL A 38 3.31 -13.01 0.75
CA VAL A 38 4.09 -13.01 2.00
C VAL A 38 5.60 -12.83 1.81
N THR A 39 6.11 -12.94 0.58
CA THR A 39 7.52 -12.66 0.30
C THR A 39 7.70 -11.25 -0.27
N LEU A 40 8.85 -10.61 0.00
CA LEU A 40 9.14 -9.29 -0.55
C LEU A 40 9.05 -9.25 -2.08
N LYS A 41 9.50 -10.33 -2.75
CA LYS A 41 9.44 -10.43 -4.21
C LYS A 41 7.99 -10.41 -4.71
N ASP A 42 7.13 -11.23 -4.10
CA ASP A 42 5.73 -11.34 -4.53
C ASP A 42 4.97 -10.06 -4.19
N TYR A 43 5.24 -9.46 -3.02
CA TYR A 43 4.62 -8.21 -2.59
C TYR A 43 4.98 -7.03 -3.50
N LEU A 44 6.26 -6.88 -3.89
CA LEU A 44 6.67 -5.87 -4.88
C LEU A 44 6.03 -6.12 -6.26
N GLY A 45 5.89 -7.38 -6.66
CA GLY A 45 5.17 -7.75 -7.87
C GLY A 45 3.69 -7.35 -7.83
N ALA A 46 3.03 -7.59 -6.69
CA ALA A 46 1.64 -7.23 -6.47
C ALA A 46 1.42 -5.71 -6.46
N ILE A 47 2.33 -4.93 -5.87
CA ILE A 47 2.30 -3.46 -5.95
C ILE A 47 2.35 -2.99 -7.40
N ALA A 48 3.26 -3.54 -8.22
CA ALA A 48 3.40 -3.17 -9.62
C ALA A 48 2.15 -3.52 -10.42
N ALA A 49 1.64 -4.75 -10.29
CA ALA A 49 0.44 -5.20 -11.00
C ALA A 49 -0.80 -4.38 -10.62
N TRP A 50 -1.03 -4.14 -9.32
CA TRP A 50 -2.15 -3.31 -8.88
C TRP A 50 -2.04 -1.87 -9.40
N THR A 51 -0.83 -1.28 -9.37
CA THR A 51 -0.63 0.11 -9.85
C THR A 51 -0.86 0.23 -11.36
N GLU A 52 -0.53 -0.80 -12.15
CA GLU A 52 -0.83 -0.85 -13.58
C GLU A 52 -2.34 -0.92 -13.85
N ASP A 53 -3.09 -1.65 -13.02
CA ASP A 53 -4.52 -1.92 -13.22
C ASP A 53 -5.45 -0.98 -12.43
N MET A 54 -4.93 -0.11 -11.55
CA MET A 54 -5.75 0.66 -10.59
C MET A 54 -6.80 1.54 -11.27
N ASP A 55 -6.54 2.04 -12.48
CA ASP A 55 -7.50 2.83 -13.26
C ASP A 55 -8.82 2.08 -13.49
N GLY A 56 -8.73 0.76 -13.72
CA GLY A 56 -9.88 -0.12 -13.84
C GLY A 56 -10.67 -0.22 -12.55
N TYR A 57 -9.98 -0.35 -11.41
CA TYR A 57 -10.59 -0.37 -10.09
C TYR A 57 -11.38 0.91 -9.81
N TYR A 58 -10.76 2.09 -9.94
CA TYR A 58 -11.43 3.38 -9.67
C TYR A 58 -12.65 3.57 -10.59
N ARG A 59 -12.53 3.23 -11.88
CA ARG A 59 -13.63 3.33 -12.83
C ARG A 59 -14.79 2.41 -12.48
N ASN A 60 -14.51 1.14 -12.18
CA ASN A 60 -15.52 0.13 -11.88
C ASN A 60 -16.26 0.44 -10.58
N MET A 61 -15.55 1.00 -9.59
CA MET A 61 -16.11 1.41 -8.30
C MET A 61 -16.77 2.79 -8.33
N GLN A 62 -16.78 3.48 -9.49
CA GLN A 62 -17.28 4.85 -9.65
C GLN A 62 -16.63 5.85 -8.67
N LEU A 63 -15.37 5.61 -8.35
CA LEU A 63 -14.57 6.46 -7.47
C LEU A 63 -13.86 7.56 -8.29
N PRO A 64 -13.60 8.73 -7.68
CA PRO A 64 -12.78 9.74 -8.34
C PRO A 64 -11.37 9.20 -8.58
N MET A 65 -10.87 9.37 -9.81
CA MET A 65 -9.49 9.01 -10.13
C MET A 65 -8.52 9.85 -9.32
N PRO A 66 -7.46 9.27 -8.73
CA PRO A 66 -6.42 10.04 -8.06
C PRO A 66 -5.80 11.06 -9.02
N ALA A 67 -5.92 12.34 -8.68
CA ALA A 67 -5.29 13.43 -9.43
C ALA A 67 -4.08 13.96 -8.64
N ASN A 68 -3.04 14.38 -9.36
CA ASN A 68 -1.82 14.97 -8.77
C ASN A 68 -1.05 14.03 -7.81
N VAL A 69 -1.04 12.72 -8.09
CA VAL A 69 -0.21 11.77 -7.35
C VAL A 69 1.26 12.03 -7.66
N ASP A 70 2.05 12.36 -6.64
CA ASP A 70 3.50 12.47 -6.78
C ASP A 70 4.16 11.09 -6.69
N TRP A 71 4.16 10.37 -7.81
CA TRP A 71 4.75 9.03 -7.94
C TRP A 71 6.21 8.95 -7.52
N LYS A 72 6.95 10.06 -7.59
CA LYS A 72 8.36 10.10 -7.19
C LYS A 72 8.53 9.88 -5.70
N VAL A 73 7.59 10.32 -4.86
CA VAL A 73 7.63 10.09 -3.42
C VAL A 73 7.52 8.59 -3.10
N PHE A 74 6.59 7.88 -3.73
CA PHE A 74 6.46 6.42 -3.59
C PHE A 74 7.74 5.69 -4.04
N ALA A 75 8.29 6.08 -5.19
CA ALA A 75 9.55 5.51 -5.68
C ALA A 75 10.72 5.76 -4.72
N ASN A 76 10.83 6.95 -4.13
CA ASN A 76 11.86 7.26 -3.14
C ASN A 76 11.70 6.40 -1.88
N ILE A 77 10.47 6.18 -1.39
CA ILE A 77 10.19 5.33 -0.22
C ILE A 77 10.65 3.89 -0.49
N LEU A 78 10.24 3.31 -1.62
CA LEU A 78 10.63 1.94 -1.99
C LEU A 78 12.15 1.80 -2.18
N MET A 79 12.79 2.79 -2.81
CA MET A 79 14.24 2.80 -3.01
C MET A 79 14.98 2.90 -1.67
N ALA A 80 14.58 3.82 -0.79
CA ALA A 80 15.22 3.99 0.52
C ALA A 80 15.08 2.73 1.38
N ALA A 81 13.90 2.11 1.42
CA ALA A 81 13.65 0.87 2.15
C ALA A 81 14.42 -0.34 1.59
N SER A 82 14.88 -0.28 0.33
CA SER A 82 15.70 -1.36 -0.24
C SER A 82 17.20 -1.23 0.07
N ILE A 83 17.64 -0.08 0.57
CA ILE A 83 19.08 0.23 0.75
C ILE A 83 19.43 0.58 2.20
N TYR A 84 18.63 1.42 2.87
CA TYR A 84 19.05 2.14 4.08
C TYR A 84 18.19 1.89 5.32
N GLU A 85 16.87 1.80 5.17
CA GLU A 85 15.91 1.59 6.27
C GLU A 85 15.68 0.08 6.52
#